data_AF-A0A447P509-F1
#
_entry.id   AF-A0A447P509-F1
#
_cell.length_a   1.000
_cell.length_b   1.000
_cell.length_c   1.000
_cell.angle_alpha   90.00
_cell.angle_beta   90.00
_cell.angle_gamma   90.00
#
_symmetry.space_group_name_H-M   'P 1'
#
loop_
_entity.id
_entity.type
_entity.pdbx_description
1 polymer ?
#
loop_
_entity_poly.entity_id
_entity_poly.type
_entity_poly.pdbx_seq_one_letter_code
_entity_poly.pdbx_strand_id
1 'polypeptide(L)'
;MCDDVAGWATALQLIALSARQNHTSAHHSARRLAGINASHLSDYLVDEVLDNVDVSTRHFLLKSAILRSMNDALIVRVTGEENGQMRLEEIERQGLFLQRMDDTGEWFSYHPLFGSFLRQRCQWELAAELPEIHRAAAESWMEQGFSSEAIHHALAAGDAQMLARYPA
;
A
#
# COMPACT_ATOMS: atom_id res chain seq x y z
N MET A 1 15.05 19.25 10.56
CA MET A 1 14.61 20.23 9.54
C MET A 1 15.29 19.85 8.22
N CYS A 2 14.74 18.88 7.49
CA CYS A 2 15.04 18.59 6.08
C CYS A 2 14.13 17.52 5.45
N ASP A 3 13.09 17.03 6.13
CA ASP A 3 12.17 16.03 5.55
C ASP A 3 11.06 16.62 4.67
N ASP A 4 10.83 17.93 4.73
CA ASP A 4 9.80 18.54 3.91
C ASP A 4 10.15 18.40 2.43
N VAL A 5 11.42 18.58 2.01
CA VAL A 5 11.89 18.66 0.60
C VAL A 5 11.62 17.39 -0.23
N ALA A 6 11.51 16.21 0.41
CA ALA A 6 11.34 14.94 -0.31
C ALA A 6 9.88 14.67 -0.75
N GLY A 7 8.88 15.13 0.00
CA GLY A 7 7.48 14.75 -0.23
C GLY A 7 6.86 15.27 -1.54
N TRP A 8 7.38 16.37 -2.07
CA TRP A 8 6.82 17.15 -3.18
C TRP A 8 7.57 16.85 -4.48
N ALA A 9 8.87 16.52 -4.43
CA ALA A 9 9.55 15.85 -5.54
C ALA A 9 8.87 14.50 -5.85
N THR A 10 8.49 13.75 -4.80
CA THR A 10 7.71 12.52 -4.94
C THR A 10 6.27 12.78 -5.39
N ALA A 11 5.58 13.78 -4.85
CA ALA A 11 4.25 14.15 -5.34
C ALA A 11 4.28 14.56 -6.83
N LEU A 12 5.30 15.32 -7.25
CA LEU A 12 5.53 15.68 -8.65
C LEU A 12 5.82 14.45 -9.54
N GLN A 13 6.57 13.46 -9.03
CA GLN A 13 6.76 12.19 -9.74
C GLN A 13 5.46 11.40 -9.87
N LEU A 14 4.60 11.36 -8.83
CA LEU A 14 3.29 10.71 -8.90
C LEU A 14 2.36 11.40 -9.90
N ILE A 15 2.34 12.73 -9.94
CA ILE A 15 1.61 13.51 -10.95
C ILE A 15 2.14 13.20 -12.34
N ALA A 16 3.46 13.23 -12.53
CA ALA A 16 4.10 12.92 -13.81
C ALA A 16 3.82 11.48 -14.27
N LEU A 17 3.67 10.52 -13.33
CA LEU A 17 3.27 9.15 -13.64
C LEU A 17 1.78 9.08 -14.03
N SER A 18 0.89 9.71 -13.24
CA SER A 18 -0.56 9.70 -13.49
C SER A 18 -0.93 10.37 -14.81
N ALA A 19 -0.25 11.45 -15.18
CA ALA A 19 -0.45 12.16 -16.44
C ALA A 19 0.08 11.41 -17.67
N ARG A 20 0.91 10.37 -17.47
CA ARG A 20 1.33 9.46 -18.54
C ARG A 20 0.38 8.28 -18.72
N GLN A 21 -0.41 7.95 -17.69
CA GLN A 21 -1.34 6.83 -17.68
C GLN A 21 -2.77 7.25 -18.05
N ASN A 22 -3.18 8.46 -17.65
CA ASN A 22 -4.43 9.08 -18.08
C ASN A 22 -4.15 10.19 -19.09
N HIS A 23 -4.81 10.15 -20.26
CA HIS A 23 -4.78 11.19 -21.30
C HIS A 23 -5.40 12.55 -20.86
N THR A 24 -5.48 12.82 -19.57
CA THR A 24 -5.88 14.12 -19.03
C THR A 24 -4.67 15.04 -19.03
N SER A 25 -4.89 16.30 -19.41
CA SER A 25 -3.88 17.35 -19.47
C SER A 25 -3.05 17.41 -18.17
N ALA A 26 -1.81 16.91 -18.24
CA ALA A 26 -0.80 16.98 -17.18
C ALA A 26 -0.68 18.38 -16.54
N HIS A 27 -1.04 19.41 -17.31
CA HIS A 27 -0.97 20.81 -16.92
C HIS A 27 -2.06 21.21 -15.91
N HIS A 28 -3.22 20.53 -15.88
CA HIS A 28 -4.29 20.83 -14.92
C HIS A 28 -3.98 20.24 -13.53
N SER A 29 -3.41 19.03 -13.46
CA SER A 29 -3.00 18.39 -12.22
C SER A 29 -1.75 19.06 -11.63
N ALA A 30 -0.75 19.39 -12.46
CA ALA A 30 0.46 20.07 -12.02
C ALA A 30 0.21 21.48 -11.45
N ARG A 31 -0.77 22.22 -11.98
CA ARG A 31 -1.11 23.57 -11.47
C ARG A 31 -1.83 23.58 -10.12
N ARG A 32 -2.57 22.52 -9.76
CA ARG A 32 -3.18 22.42 -8.42
C ARG A 32 -2.17 22.08 -7.32
N LEU A 33 -1.07 21.41 -7.69
CA LEU A 33 -0.08 20.87 -6.75
C LEU A 33 1.12 21.80 -6.48
N ALA A 34 1.26 22.89 -7.24
CA ALA A 34 2.23 23.95 -6.97
C ALA A 34 1.81 24.78 -5.73
N GLY A 35 2.05 24.23 -4.53
CA GLY A 35 1.75 24.89 -3.25
C GLY A 35 0.98 24.02 -2.24
N ILE A 36 0.97 22.70 -2.43
CA ILE A 36 0.20 21.77 -1.60
C ILE A 36 1.02 21.22 -0.42
N ASN A 37 0.49 21.37 0.79
CA ASN A 37 1.01 20.77 2.02
C ASN A 37 0.60 19.28 2.08
N ALA A 38 1.20 18.47 2.96
CA ALA A 38 0.89 17.03 3.08
C ALA A 38 -0.62 16.71 3.21
N SER A 39 -1.41 17.59 3.84
CA SER A 39 -2.88 17.44 3.94
C SER A 39 -3.58 17.50 2.59
N HIS A 40 -3.30 18.49 1.73
CA HIS A 40 -3.97 18.61 0.43
C HIS A 40 -3.54 17.50 -0.56
N LEU A 41 -2.36 16.89 -0.36
CA LEU A 41 -1.95 15.72 -1.13
C LEU A 41 -2.74 14.47 -0.74
N SER A 42 -3.03 14.29 0.54
CA SER A 42 -3.88 13.20 1.03
C SER A 42 -5.29 13.32 0.46
N ASP A 43 -5.88 14.52 0.50
CA ASP A 43 -7.22 14.76 -0.06
C ASP A 43 -7.26 14.48 -1.58
N TYR A 44 -6.24 14.93 -2.32
CA TYR A 44 -6.11 14.62 -3.74
C TYR A 44 -6.04 13.10 -4.02
N LEU A 45 -5.28 12.34 -3.23
CA LEU A 45 -5.18 10.88 -3.43
C LEU A 45 -6.49 10.16 -3.11
N VAL A 46 -7.30 10.68 -2.19
CA VAL A 46 -8.65 10.16 -1.98
C VAL A 46 -9.50 10.43 -3.23
N ASP A 47 -9.62 11.69 -3.63
CA ASP A 47 -10.51 12.13 -4.70
C ASP A 47 -10.14 11.51 -6.06
N GLU A 48 -8.84 11.40 -6.36
CA GLU A 48 -8.37 10.99 -7.70
C GLU A 48 -8.07 9.49 -7.80
N VAL A 49 -7.79 8.82 -6.69
CA VAL A 49 -7.47 7.38 -6.71
C VAL A 49 -8.57 6.58 -6.02
N LEU A 50 -8.77 6.75 -4.72
CA LEU A 50 -9.66 5.87 -3.95
C LEU A 50 -11.15 6.03 -4.28
N ASP A 51 -11.56 7.20 -4.75
CA ASP A 51 -12.95 7.48 -5.14
C ASP A 51 -13.22 7.16 -6.61
N ASN A 52 -12.18 6.89 -7.41
CA ASN A 52 -12.29 6.50 -8.82
C ASN A 52 -12.09 4.99 -9.06
N VAL A 53 -11.82 4.20 -8.02
CA VAL A 53 -11.76 2.74 -8.09
C VAL A 53 -13.02 2.11 -7.51
N ASP A 54 -13.34 0.90 -7.94
CA ASP A 54 -14.44 0.15 -7.35
C ASP A 54 -14.14 -0.27 -5.89
N VAL A 55 -15.20 -0.65 -5.16
CA VAL A 55 -15.11 -1.00 -3.73
C VAL A 55 -14.16 -2.17 -3.47
N SER A 56 -14.10 -3.17 -4.35
CA SER A 56 -13.19 -4.31 -4.19
C SER A 56 -11.74 -3.85 -4.32
N THR A 57 -11.44 -3.06 -5.35
CA THR A 57 -10.10 -2.48 -5.53
C THR A 57 -9.71 -1.58 -4.36
N ARG A 58 -10.62 -0.73 -3.85
CA ARG A 58 -10.35 0.09 -2.66
C ARG A 58 -9.99 -0.76 -1.45
N HIS A 59 -10.78 -1.79 -1.16
CA HIS A 59 -10.50 -2.70 -0.05
C HIS A 59 -9.17 -3.44 -0.22
N PHE A 60 -8.86 -3.89 -1.43
CA PHE A 60 -7.57 -4.50 -1.75
C PHE A 60 -6.43 -3.55 -1.38
N LEU A 61 -6.44 -2.31 -1.90
CA LEU A 61 -5.40 -1.31 -1.66
C LEU A 61 -5.20 -1.03 -0.17
N LEU A 62 -6.29 -0.89 0.59
CA LEU A 62 -6.22 -0.58 2.02
C LEU A 62 -5.68 -1.76 2.84
N LYS A 63 -6.14 -2.98 2.56
CA LYS A 63 -5.71 -4.18 3.28
C LYS A 63 -4.25 -4.51 2.98
N SER A 64 -3.84 -4.50 1.70
CA SER A 64 -2.47 -4.85 1.30
C SER A 64 -1.44 -3.80 1.73
N ALA A 65 -1.83 -2.54 1.95
CA ALA A 65 -0.91 -1.45 2.30
C ALA A 65 -0.18 -1.63 3.64
N ILE A 66 -0.69 -2.50 4.53
CA ILE A 66 0.02 -2.83 5.78
C ILE A 66 1.37 -3.53 5.49
N LEU A 67 1.48 -4.18 4.34
CA LEU A 67 2.67 -4.88 3.90
C LEU A 67 3.65 -3.90 3.25
N ARG A 68 4.94 -4.02 3.59
CA ARG A 68 6.01 -3.23 2.95
C ARG A 68 6.34 -3.75 1.56
N SER A 69 6.31 -5.07 1.40
CA SER A 69 6.40 -5.81 0.15
C SER A 69 5.39 -6.94 0.18
N MET A 70 4.95 -7.39 -0.98
CA MET A 70 3.86 -8.35 -1.12
C MET A 70 4.08 -9.27 -2.30
N ASN A 71 3.61 -10.50 -2.17
CA ASN A 71 3.54 -11.52 -3.21
C ASN A 71 2.16 -12.19 -3.14
N ASP A 72 1.93 -13.17 -4.02
CA ASP A 72 0.68 -13.92 -4.09
C ASP A 72 0.19 -14.43 -2.71
N ALA A 73 1.03 -15.17 -1.99
CA ALA A 73 0.67 -15.79 -0.71
C ALA A 73 0.29 -14.75 0.36
N LEU A 74 1.05 -13.65 0.44
CA LEU A 74 0.76 -12.56 1.38
C LEU A 74 -0.57 -11.88 1.05
N ILE A 75 -0.82 -11.62 -0.24
CA ILE A 75 -2.07 -11.00 -0.68
C ILE A 75 -3.25 -11.89 -0.34
N VAL A 76 -3.22 -13.16 -0.73
CA VAL A 76 -4.30 -14.11 -0.46
C VAL A 76 -4.61 -14.17 1.04
N ARG A 77 -3.58 -14.21 1.89
CA ARG A 77 -3.75 -14.29 3.34
C ARG A 77 -4.33 -13.01 3.95
N VAL A 78 -3.90 -11.83 3.48
CA VAL A 78 -4.24 -10.53 4.06
C VAL A 78 -5.56 -9.97 3.54
N THR A 79 -5.85 -10.15 2.25
CA THR A 79 -7.07 -9.61 1.63
C THR A 79 -8.22 -10.62 1.65
N GLY A 80 -7.91 -11.92 1.71
CA GLY A 80 -8.88 -13.00 1.54
C GLY A 80 -9.32 -13.22 0.09
N GLU A 81 -8.70 -12.52 -0.87
CA GLU A 81 -8.96 -12.71 -2.30
C GLU A 81 -8.25 -13.97 -2.82
N GLU A 82 -8.84 -14.61 -3.83
CA GLU A 82 -8.21 -15.70 -4.56
C GLU A 82 -7.29 -15.14 -5.66
N ASN A 83 -6.23 -15.86 -6.01
CA ASN A 83 -5.27 -15.50 -7.07
C ASN A 83 -4.61 -14.12 -6.85
N GLY A 84 -3.89 -13.97 -5.74
CA GLY A 84 -3.22 -12.73 -5.37
C GLY A 84 -2.27 -12.19 -6.44
N GLN A 85 -1.54 -13.05 -7.15
CA GLN A 85 -0.67 -12.68 -8.26
C GLN A 85 -1.43 -11.93 -9.36
N MET A 86 -2.59 -12.47 -9.78
CA MET A 86 -3.41 -11.86 -10.83
C MET A 86 -3.91 -10.48 -10.40
N ARG A 87 -4.25 -10.32 -9.11
CA ARG A 87 -4.67 -9.04 -8.56
C ARG A 87 -3.53 -8.04 -8.47
N LEU A 88 -2.33 -8.45 -8.08
CA LEU A 88 -1.15 -7.59 -8.10
C LEU A 88 -0.85 -7.08 -9.51
N GLU A 89 -0.86 -7.96 -10.50
CA GLU A 89 -0.64 -7.60 -11.92
C GLU A 89 -1.73 -6.66 -12.46
N GLU A 90 -2.99 -6.87 -12.05
CA GLU A 90 -4.09 -5.97 -12.41
C GLU A 90 -3.88 -4.56 -11.85
N ILE A 91 -3.54 -4.45 -10.56
CA ILE A 91 -3.32 -3.17 -9.89
C ILE A 91 -2.08 -2.44 -10.46
N GLU A 92 -1.02 -3.18 -10.77
CA GLU A 92 0.15 -2.67 -11.49
C GLU A 92 -0.26 -2.10 -12.86
N ARG A 93 -1.04 -2.85 -13.65
CA ARG A 93 -1.49 -2.44 -14.99
C ARG A 93 -2.44 -1.23 -14.96
N GLN A 94 -3.25 -1.11 -13.91
CA GLN A 94 -4.10 0.07 -13.68
C GLN A 94 -3.30 1.32 -13.29
N GLY A 95 -1.99 1.19 -13.04
CA GLY A 95 -1.13 2.32 -12.70
C GLY A 95 -1.31 2.81 -11.26
N LEU A 96 -1.85 1.98 -10.37
CA LEU A 96 -2.15 2.32 -8.97
C LEU A 96 -0.89 2.27 -8.07
N PHE A 97 0.21 2.81 -8.60
CA PHE A 97 1.49 3.01 -7.92
C PHE A 97 2.06 1.75 -7.25
N LEU A 98 1.70 0.58 -7.75
CA LEU A 98 2.30 -0.71 -7.39
C LEU A 98 3.41 -1.02 -8.40
N GLN A 99 4.56 -1.49 -7.90
CA GLN A 99 5.74 -1.74 -8.70
C GLN A 99 6.35 -3.10 -8.36
N ARG A 100 6.81 -3.83 -9.38
CA ARG A 100 7.65 -5.02 -9.19
C ARG A 100 8.98 -4.66 -8.52
N MET A 101 9.44 -5.51 -7.63
CA MET A 101 10.70 -5.37 -6.91
C MET A 101 11.82 -6.21 -7.53
N ASP A 102 11.47 -7.16 -8.37
CA ASP A 102 12.39 -8.10 -9.00
C ASP A 102 12.03 -8.33 -10.48
N ASP A 103 12.98 -8.95 -11.19
CA ASP A 103 12.82 -9.31 -12.60
C ASP A 103 11.90 -10.54 -12.78
N THR A 104 11.66 -11.32 -11.72
CA THR A 104 10.75 -12.47 -11.74
C THR A 104 9.29 -12.04 -11.73
N GLY A 105 8.99 -10.86 -11.19
CA GLY A 105 7.63 -10.33 -11.05
C GLY A 105 6.83 -10.99 -9.94
N GLU A 106 7.51 -11.58 -8.95
CA GLU A 106 6.86 -12.26 -7.81
C GLU A 106 6.63 -11.29 -6.66
N TRP A 107 7.52 -10.31 -6.49
CA TRP A 107 7.45 -9.35 -5.41
C TRP A 107 7.06 -7.97 -5.90
N PHE A 108 6.15 -7.35 -5.15
CA PHE A 108 5.62 -6.03 -5.43
C PHE A 108 5.74 -5.14 -4.20
N SER A 109 5.80 -3.84 -4.42
CA SER A 109 5.66 -2.83 -3.37
C SER A 109 4.92 -1.62 -3.89
N TYR A 110 4.17 -0.96 -2.99
CA TYR A 110 3.65 0.36 -3.30
C TYR A 110 4.77 1.38 -3.31
N HIS A 111 4.63 2.38 -4.17
CA HIS A 111 5.42 3.59 -4.08
C HIS A 111 5.33 4.15 -2.64
N PRO A 112 6.46 4.48 -1.96
CA PRO A 112 6.50 4.76 -0.52
C PRO A 112 5.47 5.78 -0.01
N LEU A 113 5.25 6.86 -0.77
CA LEU A 113 4.26 7.90 -0.44
C LEU A 113 2.83 7.36 -0.49
N PHE A 114 2.48 6.65 -1.57
CA PHE A 114 1.15 6.07 -1.75
C PHE A 114 0.89 5.00 -0.68
N GLY A 115 1.84 4.11 -0.42
CA GLY A 115 1.72 3.11 0.64
C GLY A 115 1.55 3.74 2.04
N SER A 116 2.23 4.86 2.31
CA SER A 116 2.07 5.58 3.59
C SER A 116 0.69 6.23 3.73
N PHE A 117 0.19 6.84 2.65
CA PHE A 117 -1.17 7.35 2.55
C PHE A 117 -2.21 6.24 2.79
N LEU A 118 -2.08 5.11 2.09
CA LEU A 118 -2.99 3.97 2.24
C LEU A 118 -2.97 3.39 3.66
N ARG A 119 -1.80 3.27 4.30
CA ARG A 119 -1.69 2.82 5.70
C ARG A 119 -2.42 3.75 6.67
N GLN A 120 -2.24 5.05 6.53
CA GLN A 120 -2.95 6.02 7.36
C GLN A 120 -4.46 5.89 7.18
N ARG A 121 -4.92 5.70 5.93
CA ARG A 121 -6.34 5.53 5.64
C ARG A 121 -6.89 4.21 6.18
N CYS A 122 -6.13 3.13 6.05
CA CYS A 122 -6.46 1.80 6.58
C CYS A 122 -6.62 1.83 8.10
N GLN A 123 -5.78 2.57 8.83
CA GLN A 123 -5.91 2.76 10.29
C GLN A 123 -7.24 3.37 10.72
N TRP A 124 -7.87 4.18 9.88
CA TRP A 124 -9.14 4.81 10.19
C TRP A 124 -10.32 4.00 9.65
N GLU A 125 -10.24 3.53 8.40
CA GLU A 125 -11.36 2.82 7.75
C GLU A 125 -11.50 1.37 8.22
N LEU A 126 -10.38 0.68 8.48
CA LEU A 126 -10.35 -0.74 8.83
C LEU A 126 -9.88 -0.99 10.26
N ALA A 127 -10.01 0.01 11.16
CA ALA A 127 -9.53 -0.05 12.54
C ALA A 127 -9.96 -1.32 13.29
N ALA A 128 -11.18 -1.79 13.07
CA ALA A 128 -11.73 -2.99 13.71
C ALA A 128 -11.19 -4.30 13.12
N GLU A 129 -10.81 -4.32 11.83
CA GLU A 129 -10.27 -5.50 11.15
C GLU A 129 -8.74 -5.59 11.28
N LEU A 130 -8.06 -4.46 11.54
CA LEU A 130 -6.61 -4.36 11.55
C LEU A 130 -5.89 -5.44 12.37
N PRO A 131 -6.32 -5.79 13.60
CA PRO A 131 -5.65 -6.85 14.36
C PRO A 131 -5.65 -8.21 13.63
N GLU A 132 -6.76 -8.57 12.98
CA GLU A 132 -6.89 -9.82 12.22
C GLU A 132 -6.02 -9.78 10.96
N ILE A 133 -6.02 -8.65 10.24
CA ILE A 133 -5.21 -8.46 9.04
C ILE A 133 -3.71 -8.57 9.38
N HIS A 134 -3.29 -7.95 10.49
CA HIS A 134 -1.91 -8.07 10.98
C HIS A 134 -1.57 -9.50 11.42
N ARG A 135 -2.48 -10.23 12.07
CA ARG A 135 -2.27 -11.64 12.41
C ARG A 135 -2.05 -12.50 11.16
N ALA A 136 -2.91 -12.32 10.16
CA ALA A 136 -2.82 -13.02 8.89
C ALA A 136 -1.49 -12.74 8.16
N ALA A 137 -1.04 -11.48 8.16
CA ALA A 137 0.27 -11.12 7.63
C ALA A 137 1.42 -11.79 8.41
N ALA A 138 1.35 -11.79 9.74
CA ALA A 138 2.38 -12.38 10.59
C ALA A 138 2.56 -13.88 10.33
N GLU A 139 1.46 -14.62 10.18
CA GLU A 139 1.47 -16.04 9.85
C GLU A 139 2.12 -16.30 8.48
N SER A 140 1.68 -15.58 7.44
CA SER A 140 2.23 -15.76 6.09
C SER A 140 3.71 -15.40 6.01
N TRP A 141 4.16 -14.34 6.68
CA TRP A 141 5.57 -13.98 6.72
C TRP A 141 6.42 -15.05 7.42
N MET A 142 5.90 -15.64 8.50
CA MET A 142 6.56 -16.71 9.21
C MET A 142 6.65 -18.00 8.37
N GLU A 143 5.56 -18.39 7.71
CA GLU A 143 5.53 -19.54 6.80
C GLU A 143 6.59 -19.42 5.67
N GLN A 144 6.87 -18.19 5.24
CA GLN A 144 7.89 -17.89 4.23
C GLN A 144 9.31 -17.67 4.82
N GLY A 145 9.48 -17.71 6.15
CA GLY A 145 10.78 -17.59 6.83
C GLY A 145 11.26 -16.17 7.13
N PHE A 146 10.41 -15.15 6.95
CA PHE A 146 10.76 -13.74 7.21
C PHE A 146 10.38 -13.34 8.65
N SER A 147 11.20 -13.76 9.62
CA SER A 147 10.89 -13.60 11.05
C SER A 147 10.73 -12.16 11.52
N SER A 148 11.56 -11.24 11.01
CA SER A 148 11.46 -9.80 11.36
C SER A 148 10.10 -9.22 10.99
N GLU A 149 9.58 -9.58 9.81
CA GLU A 149 8.33 -9.06 9.28
C GLU A 149 7.16 -9.69 10.03
N ALA A 150 7.24 -10.99 10.30
CA ALA A 150 6.26 -11.69 11.13
C ALA A 150 6.14 -11.08 12.54
N ILE A 151 7.27 -10.82 13.22
CA ILE A 151 7.28 -10.21 14.55
C ILE A 151 6.70 -8.79 14.51
N HIS A 152 7.06 -7.99 13.50
CA HIS A 152 6.50 -6.65 13.32
C HIS A 152 4.97 -6.68 13.24
N HIS A 153 4.42 -7.57 12.43
CA HIS A 153 2.98 -7.71 12.27
C HIS A 153 2.30 -8.31 13.52
N ALA A 154 2.92 -9.26 14.22
CA ALA A 154 2.36 -9.82 15.45
C ALA A 154 2.31 -8.81 16.60
N LEU A 155 3.31 -7.94 16.72
CA LEU A 155 3.28 -6.81 17.64
C LEU A 155 2.13 -5.85 17.32
N ALA A 156 1.96 -5.52 16.03
CA ALA A 156 0.88 -4.65 15.56
C ALA A 156 -0.52 -5.26 15.74
N ALA A 157 -0.65 -6.60 15.69
CA ALA A 157 -1.88 -7.32 16.01
C ALA A 157 -2.23 -7.30 17.51
N GLY A 158 -1.28 -6.94 18.38
CA GLY A 158 -1.45 -7.05 19.84
C GLY A 158 -1.50 -8.49 20.35
N ASP A 159 -1.04 -9.47 19.55
CA ASP A 159 -1.17 -10.89 19.86
C ASP A 159 0.04 -11.42 20.64
N ALA A 160 -0.05 -11.34 21.97
CA ALA A 160 0.99 -11.82 22.87
C ALA A 160 1.25 -13.33 22.77
N GLN A 161 0.26 -14.14 22.37
CA GLN A 161 0.43 -15.59 22.23
C GLN A 161 1.21 -15.94 20.97
N MET A 162 0.99 -15.20 19.88
CA MET A 162 1.74 -15.35 18.65
C MET A 162 3.22 -14.98 18.84
N LEU A 163 3.51 -13.92 19.60
CA LEU A 163 4.89 -13.53 19.93
C LEU A 163 5.65 -14.60 20.72
N ALA A 164 4.96 -15.35 21.58
CA ALA A 164 5.57 -16.46 22.33
C ALA A 164 5.98 -17.65 21.45
N ARG A 165 5.51 -17.71 20.20
CA ARG A 165 5.85 -18.76 19.23
C ARG A 165 7.04 -18.40 18.34
N TYR A 166 7.51 -17.15 18.37
CA TYR A 166 8.63 -16.71 17.55
C TYR A 166 9.94 -16.73 18.35
N PRO A 167 10.97 -17.47 17.92
CA PRO A 167 12.28 -17.44 18.56
C PRO A 167 12.93 -16.07 18.36
N ALA A 168 13.59 -15.58 19.42
CA ALA A 168 14.37 -14.34 19.44
C ALA A 168 15.64 -14.43 18.58
#